data_AF-A0A524E479-F1
#
_entry.id   AF-A0A524E479-F1
#
_cell.length_a   1.000
_cell.length_b   1.000
_cell.length_c   1.000
_cell.angle_alpha   90.00
_cell.angle_beta   90.00
_cell.angle_gamma   90.00
#
_symmetry.space_group_name_H-M   'P 1'
#
loop_
_entity.id
_entity.type
_entity.pdbx_description
1 polymer ?
#
loop_
_entity_poly.entity_id
_entity_poly.type
_entity_poly.pdbx_seq_one_letter_code
_entity_poly.pdbx_strand_id
1 'polypeptide(L)'
;MRSELELSFGKLMNPRMMTGLMLLYSLLEPIKGPNVAPKDVRKSVNKIIDERKVSKQSITNAARRLEEAHLIDRTEGYSVNYGYVTSVLLNALLDLTQKVTELEEELEELKEDLVMS
;
A
#
# COMPACT_ATOMS: atom_id res chain seq x y z
N MET A 1 2.28 -21.31 1.64
CA MET A 1 1.83 -19.92 1.38
C MET A 1 1.40 -19.18 2.65
N ARG A 2 0.29 -19.51 3.33
CA ARG A 2 -0.15 -18.75 4.53
C ARG A 2 0.88 -18.76 5.67
N SER A 3 1.39 -19.95 6.02
CA SER A 3 2.44 -20.11 7.05
C SER A 3 3.78 -19.47 6.68
N GLU A 4 4.13 -19.43 5.38
CA GLU A 4 5.36 -18.80 4.90
C GLU A 4 5.28 -17.27 4.95
N LEU A 5 4.10 -16.71 4.68
CA LEU A 5 3.81 -15.28 4.84
C LEU A 5 3.89 -14.88 6.32
N GLU A 6 3.25 -15.65 7.21
CA GLU A 6 3.31 -15.44 8.67
C GLU A 6 4.77 -15.47 9.18
N LEU A 7 5.56 -16.48 8.77
CA LEU A 7 6.99 -16.56 9.09
C LEU A 7 7.80 -15.37 8.55
N SER A 8 7.47 -14.89 7.35
CA SER A 8 8.17 -13.77 6.73
C SER A 8 7.84 -12.45 7.44
N PHE A 9 6.57 -12.22 7.80
CA PHE A 9 6.16 -11.06 8.58
C PHE A 9 6.73 -11.09 10.00
N GLY A 10 6.73 -12.25 10.67
CA GLY A 10 7.37 -12.38 11.98
C GLY A 10 8.86 -12.03 11.96
N LYS A 11 9.57 -12.37 10.87
CA LYS A 11 10.97 -11.92 10.68
C LYS A 11 11.04 -10.40 10.45
N LEU A 12 10.16 -9.84 9.63
CA LEU A 12 10.16 -8.40 9.32
C LEU A 12 9.78 -7.53 10.52
N MET A 13 8.91 -8.00 11.41
CA MET A 13 8.56 -7.31 12.66
C MET A 13 9.65 -7.39 13.73
N ASN A 14 10.70 -8.19 13.52
CA ASN A 14 11.82 -8.21 14.46
C ASN A 14 12.53 -6.84 14.48
N PRO A 15 12.71 -6.19 15.64
CA PRO A 15 13.37 -4.88 15.73
C PRO A 15 14.77 -4.85 15.10
N ARG A 16 15.47 -5.99 15.04
CA ARG A 16 16.80 -6.12 14.41
C ARG A 16 16.74 -6.12 12.88
N MET A 17 15.55 -6.26 12.29
CA MET A 17 15.33 -6.25 10.84
C MET A 17 14.98 -4.87 10.29
N MET A 18 15.05 -3.81 11.10
CA MET A 18 14.83 -2.43 10.67
C MET A 18 15.68 -2.05 9.44
N THR A 19 16.96 -2.45 9.42
CA THR A 19 17.84 -2.26 8.26
C THR A 19 17.36 -3.03 7.02
N GLY A 20 16.78 -4.23 7.21
CA GLY A 20 16.21 -5.04 6.14
C GLY A 20 14.95 -4.41 5.54
N LEU A 21 14.09 -3.80 6.38
CA LEU A 21 12.94 -3.02 5.91
C LEU A 21 13.38 -1.78 5.13
N MET A 22 14.39 -1.05 5.62
CA MET A 22 14.94 0.10 4.90
C MET A 22 15.53 -0.30 3.54
N LEU A 23 16.25 -1.42 3.48
CA LEU A 23 16.74 -1.99 2.22
C LEU A 23 15.59 -2.29 1.26
N LEU A 24 14.52 -2.94 1.74
CA LEU A 24 13.35 -3.25 0.94
C LEU A 24 12.68 -1.97 0.40
N TYR A 25 12.48 -0.95 1.23
CA TYR A 25 11.90 0.31 0.79
C TYR A 25 12.78 1.02 -0.25
N SER A 26 14.10 0.99 -0.09
CA SER A 26 15.03 1.56 -1.08
C SER A 26 14.96 0.81 -2.43
N LEU A 27 14.76 -0.51 -2.41
CA LEU A 27 14.59 -1.30 -3.63
C LEU A 27 13.21 -1.09 -4.28
N LEU A 28 12.19 -0.73 -3.49
CA LEU A 28 10.86 -0.43 -3.99
C LEU A 28 10.78 0.98 -4.61
N GLU A 29 11.48 1.97 -4.06
CA GLU A 29 11.45 3.37 -4.50
C GLU A 29 11.52 3.60 -6.02
N PRO A 30 12.44 2.97 -6.79
CA PRO A 30 12.54 3.21 -8.23
C PRO A 30 11.44 2.50 -9.05
N ILE A 31 10.64 1.63 -8.44
CA ILE A 31 9.63 0.83 -9.17
C ILE A 31 8.44 1.70 -9.53
N LYS A 32 8.37 2.07 -10.80
CA LYS A 32 7.29 2.88 -11.38
C LYS A 32 6.65 2.17 -12.56
N GLY A 33 5.38 2.47 -12.77
CA GLY A 33 4.64 2.01 -13.94
C GLY A 33 5.02 2.77 -15.20
N PRO A 34 4.54 2.29 -16.37
CA PRO A 34 4.74 2.99 -17.62
C PRO A 34 4.09 4.37 -17.57
N ASN A 35 4.74 5.35 -18.20
CA ASN A 35 4.17 6.68 -18.34
C ASN A 35 3.04 6.67 -19.37
N VAL A 36 1.82 6.99 -18.93
CA VAL A 36 0.63 7.00 -19.78
C VAL A 36 0.23 8.43 -20.11
N ALA A 37 0.03 8.72 -21.39
CA ALA A 37 -0.35 10.07 -21.80
C ALA A 37 -1.74 10.46 -21.24
N PRO A 38 -1.96 11.74 -20.86
CA PRO A 38 -3.22 12.16 -20.24
C PRO A 38 -4.46 11.91 -21.11
N LYS A 39 -4.31 11.96 -22.43
CA LYS A 39 -5.37 11.68 -23.41
C LYS A 39 -5.84 10.21 -23.31
N ASP A 40 -4.91 9.29 -23.10
CA ASP A 40 -5.15 7.85 -23.10
C ASP A 40 -5.73 7.41 -21.75
N VAL A 41 -5.28 8.03 -20.65
CA VAL A 41 -5.92 7.88 -19.34
C VAL A 41 -7.36 8.38 -19.39
N ARG A 42 -7.61 9.57 -19.95
CA ARG A 42 -8.98 10.08 -20.08
C ARG A 42 -9.87 9.17 -20.93
N LYS A 43 -9.36 8.63 -22.04
CA LYS A 43 -10.09 7.66 -22.88
C LYS A 43 -10.44 6.39 -22.09
N SER A 44 -9.50 5.87 -21.32
CA SER A 44 -9.69 4.69 -20.49
C SER A 44 -10.69 4.93 -19.37
N VAL A 45 -10.60 6.06 -18.67
CA VAL A 45 -11.55 6.46 -17.62
C VAL A 45 -12.96 6.62 -18.21
N ASN A 46 -13.12 7.29 -19.34
CA ASN A 46 -14.43 7.41 -20.01
C ASN A 46 -15.05 6.05 -20.36
N LYS A 47 -14.22 5.05 -20.71
CA LYS A 47 -14.68 3.70 -21.01
C LYS A 47 -15.16 2.96 -19.74
N ILE A 48 -14.58 3.25 -18.58
CA ILE A 48 -14.92 2.60 -17.30
C ILE A 48 -16.23 3.17 -16.73
N ILE A 49 -16.45 4.49 -16.84
CA ILE A 49 -17.59 5.18 -16.20
C ILE A 49 -18.82 5.28 -17.13
N ASP A 50 -18.97 4.32 -18.06
CA ASP A 50 -20.13 4.14 -18.96
C ASP A 50 -20.77 5.46 -19.46
N GLU A 51 -20.16 6.05 -20.48
CA GLU A 51 -20.64 7.21 -21.27
C GLU A 51 -20.67 8.59 -20.60
N ARG A 52 -20.47 8.72 -19.28
CA ARG A 52 -20.32 10.06 -18.67
C ARG A 52 -18.93 10.63 -19.00
N LYS A 53 -18.86 11.44 -20.07
CA LYS A 53 -17.60 12.08 -20.51
C LYS A 53 -17.02 12.94 -19.40
N VAL A 54 -15.94 12.47 -18.77
CA VAL A 54 -15.19 13.26 -17.80
C VAL A 54 -14.44 14.37 -18.53
N SER A 55 -14.46 15.56 -17.91
CA SER A 55 -13.76 16.73 -18.45
C SER A 55 -12.24 16.56 -18.31
N LYS A 56 -11.48 17.25 -19.16
CA LYS A 56 -10.01 17.30 -19.04
C LYS A 56 -9.59 17.82 -17.66
N GLN A 57 -10.30 18.83 -17.15
CA GLN A 57 -10.02 19.45 -15.86
C GLN A 57 -10.28 18.48 -14.69
N SER A 58 -11.34 17.66 -14.77
CA SER A 58 -11.64 16.63 -13.77
C SER A 58 -10.51 15.60 -13.67
N ILE A 59 -10.02 15.09 -14.81
CA ILE A 59 -8.87 14.17 -14.84
C ILE A 59 -7.61 14.83 -14.28
N THR A 60 -7.33 16.07 -14.67
CA THR A 60 -6.14 16.81 -14.21
C THR A 60 -6.17 17.03 -12.69
N ASN A 61 -7.33 17.39 -12.16
CA ASN A 61 -7.53 17.59 -10.72
C ASN A 61 -7.39 16.29 -9.93
N ALA A 62 -7.95 15.18 -10.46
CA ALA A 62 -7.79 13.86 -9.85
C ALA A 62 -6.31 13.43 -9.86
N ALA A 63 -5.63 13.58 -10.99
CA ALA A 63 -4.21 13.27 -11.11
C ALA A 63 -3.36 14.10 -10.12
N ARG A 64 -3.64 15.40 -9.97
CA ARG A 64 -2.96 16.24 -8.96
C ARG A 64 -3.11 15.70 -7.55
N ARG A 65 -4.34 15.33 -7.14
CA ARG A 65 -4.58 14.76 -5.80
C ARG A 65 -3.87 13.42 -5.59
N LEU A 66 -3.78 12.60 -6.63
CA LEU A 66 -3.06 11.33 -6.58
C LEU A 66 -1.54 11.53 -6.48
N GLU A 67 -1.00 12.57 -7.14
CA GLU A 67 0.41 12.97 -7.02
C GLU A 67 0.73 13.53 -5.63
N GLU A 68 -0.15 14.37 -5.08
CA GLU A 68 -0.04 14.87 -3.70
C GLU A 68 -0.06 13.73 -2.68
N ALA A 69 -0.74 12.63 -3.00
CA ALA A 69 -0.74 11.39 -2.21
C ALA A 69 0.43 10.44 -2.56
N HIS A 70 1.36 10.84 -3.43
CA HIS A 70 2.49 10.06 -3.95
C HIS A 70 2.12 8.76 -4.67
N LEU A 71 0.85 8.57 -5.04
CA LEU A 71 0.37 7.36 -5.72
C LEU A 71 0.74 7.33 -7.20
N ILE A 72 0.91 8.51 -7.80
CA ILE A 72 1.39 8.67 -9.17
C ILE A 72 2.44 9.78 -9.25
N ASP A 73 3.25 9.73 -10.29
CA ASP A 73 4.06 10.87 -10.74
C ASP A 73 3.42 11.55 -11.93
N ARG A 74 3.50 12.88 -11.96
CA ARG A 74 3.08 13.69 -13.11
C ARG A 74 4.29 14.33 -13.76
N THR A 75 4.69 13.77 -14.90
CA THR A 75 5.71 14.36 -15.78
C THR A 75 5.02 14.83 -17.06
N GLU A 76 5.42 14.31 -18.23
CA GLU A 76 4.70 14.49 -19.50
C GLU A 76 3.40 13.66 -19.56
N GLY A 77 3.21 12.74 -18.61
CA GLY A 77 2.03 11.90 -18.45
C GLY A 77 1.82 11.48 -17.00
N TYR A 78 1.17 10.34 -16.81
CA TYR A 78 0.87 9.78 -15.50
C TYR A 78 1.51 8.40 -15.36
N SER A 79 2.32 8.21 -14.32
CA SER A 79 2.95 6.92 -13.99
C SER A 79 2.56 6.52 -12.58
N VAL A 80 2.18 5.26 -12.35
CA VAL A 80 1.88 4.78 -10.98
C VAL A 80 3.18 4.55 -10.22
N ASN A 81 3.26 5.01 -8.98
CA ASN A 81 4.38 4.73 -8.09
C ASN A 81 4.17 3.37 -7.41
N TYR A 82 4.39 2.27 -8.14
CA TYR A 82 4.17 0.92 -7.62
C TYR A 82 4.96 0.66 -6.34
N GLY A 83 6.21 1.11 -6.28
CA GLY A 83 7.04 1.03 -5.08
C GLY A 83 6.38 1.63 -3.85
N TYR A 84 5.90 2.87 -3.97
CA TYR A 84 5.21 3.55 -2.87
C TYR A 84 3.92 2.83 -2.46
N VAL A 85 3.09 2.43 -3.44
CA VAL A 85 1.86 1.67 -3.17
C VAL A 85 2.16 0.36 -2.44
N THR A 86 3.19 -0.38 -2.88
CA THR A 86 3.63 -1.61 -2.22
C THR A 86 4.13 -1.34 -0.80
N SER A 87 4.92 -0.27 -0.58
CA SER A 87 5.38 0.12 0.76
C SER A 87 4.22 0.45 1.70
N VAL A 88 3.20 1.19 1.22
CA VAL A 88 1.99 1.50 2.00
C VAL A 88 1.24 0.22 2.38
N LEU A 89 1.06 -0.70 1.43
CA LEU A 89 0.39 -1.99 1.69
C LEU A 89 1.19 -2.85 2.66
N LEU A 90 2.52 -2.89 2.53
CA LEU A 90 3.40 -3.61 3.44
C LEU A 90 3.28 -3.06 4.88
N ASN A 91 3.30 -1.74 5.04
CA ASN A 91 3.15 -1.11 6.36
C ASN A 91 1.80 -1.42 6.98
N ALA A 92 0.71 -1.29 6.20
CA ALA A 92 -0.62 -1.61 6.68
C ALA A 92 -0.73 -3.08 7.14
N LEU A 93 -0.06 -4.01 6.46
CA LEU A 93 -0.01 -5.42 6.85
C LEU A 93 0.83 -5.67 8.11
N LEU A 94 1.98 -4.99 8.26
CA LEU A 94 2.79 -5.07 9.48
C LEU A 94 2.00 -4.55 10.68
N ASP A 95 1.37 -3.38 10.55
CA ASP A 95 0.54 -2.78 11.61
C ASP A 95 -0.63 -3.69 12.00
N LEU A 96 -1.30 -4.30 11.01
CA LEU A 96 -2.40 -5.23 11.26
C LEU A 96 -1.91 -6.51 11.96
N THR A 97 -0.75 -7.02 11.56
CA THR A 97 -0.15 -8.21 12.19
C THR A 97 0.18 -7.93 13.65
N GLN A 98 0.78 -6.77 13.94
CA GLN A 98 1.08 -6.35 15.31
C GLN A 98 -0.20 -6.26 16.15
N LYS A 99 -1.26 -5.60 15.65
CA LYS A 99 -2.53 -5.50 16.37
C LYS A 99 -3.18 -6.86 16.64
N VAL A 100 -3.06 -7.80 15.71
CA VAL A 100 -3.57 -9.15 15.91
C VAL A 100 -2.79 -9.85 17.01
N THR A 101 -1.46 -9.75 17.02
CA THR A 101 -0.62 -10.29 18.09
C THR A 101 -0.97 -9.69 19.46
N GLU A 102 -1.12 -8.37 19.55
CA GLU A 102 -1.54 -7.69 20.79
C GLU A 102 -2.91 -8.20 21.28
N LEU A 103 -3.88 -8.36 20.38
CA LEU A 103 -5.21 -8.90 20.72
C LEU A 103 -5.16 -10.38 21.12
N GLU A 104 -4.28 -11.18 20.51
CA GLU A 104 -4.09 -12.59 20.88
C GLU A 104 -3.48 -12.72 22.28
N GLU A 105 -2.55 -11.84 22.65
CA GLU A 105 -1.95 -11.76 23.99
C GLU A 105 -3.01 -11.35 25.03
N GLU A 106 -3.77 -10.28 24.79
CA GLU A 106 -4.87 -9.84 25.67
C GLU A 106 -5.92 -10.93 25.89
N LEU A 107 -6.27 -11.69 24.84
CA LEU A 107 -7.21 -12.80 24.94
C LEU A 107 -6.69 -13.95 25.79
N GLU A 108 -5.38 -14.20 25.78
CA GLU A 108 -4.79 -15.26 26.59
C GLU A 108 -4.74 -14.86 28.06
N GLU A 109 -4.37 -13.62 28.37
CA GLU A 109 -4.44 -13.07 29.74
C GLU A 109 -5.85 -13.19 30.33
N LEU A 110 -6.87 -12.81 29.55
CA LEU A 110 -8.27 -12.92 29.97
C LEU A 110 -8.72 -14.37 30.23
N LYS A 111 -8.21 -15.35 29.47
CA LYS A 111 -8.51 -16.77 29.73
C LYS A 111 -7.84 -17.25 31.01
N GLU A 112 -6.59 -16.86 31.24
CA GLU A 112 -5.87 -17.22 32.46
C GLU A 112 -6.59 -16.68 33.71
N ASP A 113 -7.02 -15.42 33.67
CA ASP A 113 -7.81 -14.80 34.74
C ASP A 113 -9.13 -15.56 35.00
N LEU A 114 -9.82 -16.00 33.95
CA LEU A 114 -11.07 -16.74 34.06
C LEU A 114 -10.89 -18.16 34.63
N VAL A 115 -9.72 -18.77 34.41
CA VAL A 115 -9.37 -20.10 34.97
C VAL A 115 -8.98 -19.99 36.45
N MET A 116 -8.47 -18.82 36.86
CA MET A 116 -8.03 -18.54 38.23
C MET A 116 -9.12 -17.95 39.14
N SER A 117 -10.27 -17.55 38.58
CA SER A 117 -11.47 -17.06 39.29
C SER A 117 -12.46 -18.16 39.65
#